data_AF-Q768T6-F1
#
_entry.id   AF-Q768T6-F1
#
_cell.length_a   1.000
_cell.length_b   1.000
_cell.length_c   1.000
_cell.angle_alpha   90.00
_cell.angle_beta   90.00
_cell.angle_gamma   90.00
#
_symmetry.space_group_name_H-M   'P 1'
#
loop_
_entity.id
_entity.type
_entity.pdbx_description
1 polymer ?
#
loop_
_entity_poly.entity_id
_entity_poly.type
_entity_poly.pdbx_seq_one_letter_code
_entity_poly.pdbx_strand_id
1 'polypeptide(L)'
;MTVPSGSGGPGGHADPLPAGDSGISAAYEVTNGGSGALAYTILFDFTTDAGEVMGNTTATVRAVGPGATVRGTVRLGAPGPGSSRVTRVKVSRVTKVPAAEAPPEAGACPPSGVRVTADDGDAAMGLRVVGLRLENCGKTDYALDGYPQLELLDGDLSPVQGI
;
A
#
# COMPACT_ATOMS: atom_id res chain seq x y z
N MET A 1 66.38 -23.97 7.77
CA MET A 1 66.41 -23.44 9.14
C MET A 1 64.97 -23.27 9.59
N THR A 2 64.47 -24.27 10.29
CA THR A 2 63.13 -24.37 10.87
C THR A 2 63.12 -23.63 12.21
N VAL A 3 62.08 -22.82 12.46
CA VAL A 3 61.67 -22.42 13.81
C VAL A 3 60.14 -22.42 13.87
N PRO A 4 59.49 -23.04 14.87
CA PRO A 4 58.05 -23.32 14.86
C PRO A 4 57.23 -22.46 15.86
N SER A 5 55.90 -22.62 15.76
CA SER A 5 54.89 -22.56 16.83
C SER A 5 54.35 -21.22 17.37
N GLY A 6 53.02 -21.21 17.52
CA GLY A 6 52.22 -20.34 18.39
C GLY A 6 51.33 -19.38 17.60
N SER A 7 50.01 -19.31 17.73
CA SER A 7 49.10 -19.78 18.78
C SER A 7 47.67 -19.77 18.22
N GLY A 8 46.98 -20.91 18.29
CA GLY A 8 45.53 -20.96 18.12
C GLY A 8 44.86 -20.22 19.27
N GLY A 9 44.35 -19.02 19.02
CA GLY A 9 43.38 -18.37 19.89
C GLY A 9 41.99 -18.96 19.61
N PRO A 10 41.09 -19.03 20.60
CA PRO A 10 39.71 -19.40 20.35
C PRO A 10 39.09 -18.29 19.51
N GLY A 11 38.95 -18.53 18.20
CA GLY A 11 38.16 -17.68 17.32
C GLY A 11 36.70 -17.81 17.76
N GLY A 12 36.24 -16.85 18.55
CA GLY A 12 34.83 -16.69 18.83
C GLY A 12 34.14 -16.31 17.53
N HIS A 13 33.52 -17.28 16.87
CA HIS A 13 32.54 -16.99 15.83
C HIS A 13 31.27 -16.54 16.56
N ALA A 14 31.09 -15.23 16.68
CA ALA A 14 29.77 -14.70 16.98
C ALA A 14 28.94 -14.90 15.72
N ASP A 15 27.94 -15.78 15.79
CA ASP A 15 26.88 -15.78 14.79
C ASP A 15 26.30 -14.36 14.73
N PRO A 16 26.02 -13.82 13.53
CA PRO A 16 25.30 -12.57 13.42
C PRO A 16 24.01 -12.70 14.22
N LEU A 17 23.79 -11.77 15.16
CA LEU A 17 22.49 -11.63 15.81
C LEU A 17 21.43 -11.59 14.71
N PRO A 18 20.31 -12.33 14.83
CA PRO A 18 19.23 -12.23 13.86
C PRO A 18 18.86 -10.74 13.76
N ALA A 19 19.05 -10.14 12.58
CA ALA A 19 18.72 -8.75 12.29
C ALA A 19 17.18 -8.62 12.29
N GLY A 20 16.61 -8.69 13.47
CA GLY A 20 15.20 -8.45 13.74
C GLY A 20 15.00 -7.03 14.21
N ASP A 21 15.54 -6.04 13.49
CA ASP A 21 15.07 -4.67 13.69
C ASP A 21 13.63 -4.66 13.20
N SER A 22 12.68 -4.63 14.13
CA SER A 22 11.24 -4.73 13.92
C SER A 22 10.63 -3.58 13.09
N GLY A 23 11.47 -2.79 12.42
CA GLY A 23 11.14 -1.68 11.55
C GLY A 23 10.37 -0.57 12.26
N ILE A 24 10.15 0.53 11.57
CA ILE A 24 9.21 1.54 12.02
C ILE A 24 7.80 1.05 11.74
N SER A 25 6.92 1.13 12.73
CA SER A 25 5.52 0.73 12.61
C SER A 25 4.59 1.65 13.37
N ALA A 26 3.30 1.63 13.01
CA ALA A 26 2.25 2.37 13.69
C ALA A 26 0.95 1.56 13.72
N ALA A 27 0.24 1.60 14.84
CA ALA A 27 -1.12 1.07 14.92
C ALA A 27 -2.12 2.06 14.30
N TYR A 28 -3.17 1.54 13.69
CA TYR A 28 -4.25 2.34 13.14
C TYR A 28 -5.60 1.64 13.32
N GLU A 29 -6.68 2.40 13.19
CA GLU A 29 -8.05 1.92 13.28
C GLU A 29 -8.86 2.48 12.10
N VAL A 30 -9.76 1.67 11.54
CA VAL A 30 -10.64 2.02 10.44
C VAL A 30 -12.06 1.74 10.87
N THR A 31 -12.90 2.76 10.84
CA THR A 31 -14.32 2.66 11.17
C THR A 31 -15.16 2.98 9.95
N ASN A 32 -16.09 2.08 9.62
CA ASN A 32 -17.03 2.30 8.53
C ASN A 32 -18.33 2.92 9.04
N GLY A 33 -18.49 4.23 8.84
CA GLY A 33 -19.73 4.95 9.15
C GLY A 33 -20.82 4.88 8.08
N GLY A 34 -20.57 4.16 6.97
CA GLY A 34 -21.51 4.01 5.87
C GLY A 34 -22.50 2.84 6.06
N SER A 35 -23.33 2.63 5.04
CA SER A 35 -24.39 1.61 5.04
C SER A 35 -24.01 0.29 4.36
N GLY A 36 -22.95 0.28 3.55
CA GLY A 36 -22.44 -0.90 2.84
C GLY A 36 -21.12 -1.40 3.40
N ALA A 37 -20.76 -2.66 3.10
CA ALA A 37 -19.43 -3.18 3.41
C ALA A 37 -18.38 -2.56 2.47
N LEU A 38 -17.29 -2.05 3.04
CA LEU A 38 -16.28 -1.29 2.29
C LEU A 38 -14.89 -1.90 2.44
N ALA A 39 -14.06 -1.70 1.42
CA ALA A 39 -12.62 -1.86 1.50
C ALA A 39 -11.95 -0.48 1.50
N TYR A 40 -10.97 -0.29 2.38
CA TYR A 40 -10.23 0.95 2.56
C TYR A 40 -8.78 0.75 2.15
N THR A 41 -8.26 1.67 1.34
CA THR A 41 -6.84 1.78 1.00
C THR A 41 -6.32 3.07 1.60
N ILE A 42 -5.35 2.96 2.51
CA ILE A 42 -4.86 4.06 3.34
C ILE A 42 -3.38 4.26 3.06
N LEU A 43 -3.00 5.45 2.61
CA LEU A 43 -1.61 5.86 2.48
C LEU A 43 -1.14 6.52 3.78
N PHE A 44 -0.05 6.02 4.31
CA PHE A 44 0.60 6.54 5.51
C PHE A 44 1.94 7.16 5.16
N ASP A 45 2.14 8.40 5.57
CA ASP A 45 3.42 9.10 5.47
C ASP A 45 4.11 9.06 6.84
N PHE A 46 5.33 8.55 6.86
CA PHE A 46 6.20 8.55 8.03
C PHE A 46 7.12 9.76 7.97
N THR A 47 7.02 10.65 8.95
CA THR A 47 7.64 11.98 8.88
C THR A 47 8.56 12.26 10.06
N THR A 48 9.43 13.25 9.89
CA THR A 48 10.15 13.92 10.97
C THR A 48 9.23 14.88 11.74
N ASP A 49 9.73 15.49 12.82
CA ASP A 49 9.00 16.51 13.58
C ASP A 49 8.78 17.81 12.80
N ALA A 50 9.69 18.09 11.84
CA ALA A 50 9.58 19.20 10.91
C ALA A 50 8.56 18.93 9.78
N GLY A 51 8.04 17.70 9.67
CA GLY A 51 7.07 17.32 8.65
C GLY A 51 7.66 16.81 7.34
N GLU A 52 8.97 16.59 7.27
CA GLU A 52 9.64 15.97 6.12
C GLU A 52 9.22 14.50 5.99
N VAL A 53 8.80 14.07 4.79
CA VAL A 53 8.37 12.69 4.52
C VAL A 53 9.58 11.81 4.26
N MET A 54 9.79 10.81 5.11
CA MET A 54 10.93 9.88 5.02
C MET A 54 10.59 8.61 4.26
N GLY A 55 9.31 8.28 4.19
CA GLY A 55 8.80 7.19 3.40
C GLY A 55 7.28 7.12 3.56
N ASN A 56 6.66 6.43 2.63
CA ASN A 56 5.24 6.14 2.70
C ASN A 56 5.00 4.65 2.46
N THR A 57 3.86 4.17 2.93
CA THR A 57 3.39 2.82 2.64
C THR A 57 1.87 2.79 2.71
N THR A 58 1.29 1.83 2.03
CA THR A 58 -0.16 1.67 1.92
C THR A 58 -0.61 0.46 2.74
N ALA A 59 -1.75 0.56 3.41
CA ALA A 59 -2.46 -0.58 3.95
C ALA A 59 -3.85 -0.70 3.34
N THR A 60 -4.25 -1.93 2.99
CA THR A 60 -5.61 -2.24 2.53
C THR A 60 -6.35 -3.01 3.62
N VAL A 61 -7.44 -2.44 4.13
CA VAL A 61 -8.37 -3.11 5.05
C VAL A 61 -9.59 -3.53 4.25
N ARG A 62 -9.78 -4.84 4.10
CA ARG A 62 -10.87 -5.40 3.29
C ARG A 62 -12.12 -5.66 4.14
N ALA A 63 -13.29 -5.56 3.51
CA ALA A 63 -14.58 -6.01 4.04
C ALA A 63 -14.92 -5.50 5.45
N VAL A 64 -14.75 -4.19 5.69
CA VAL A 64 -15.22 -3.54 6.93
C VAL A 64 -16.73 -3.34 6.81
N GLY A 65 -17.50 -4.08 7.60
CA GLY A 65 -18.97 -3.99 7.61
C GLY A 65 -19.49 -2.63 8.11
N PRO A 66 -20.77 -2.30 7.83
CA PRO A 66 -21.40 -1.08 8.33
C PRO A 66 -21.32 -0.95 9.85
N GLY A 67 -20.91 0.21 10.36
CA GLY A 67 -20.72 0.49 11.79
C GLY A 67 -19.55 -0.26 12.44
N ALA A 68 -18.83 -1.12 11.69
CA ALA A 68 -17.74 -1.90 12.23
C ALA A 68 -16.44 -1.11 12.28
N THR A 69 -15.57 -1.56 13.17
CA THR A 69 -14.25 -1.00 13.42
C THR A 69 -13.20 -2.10 13.36
N VAL A 70 -12.16 -1.90 12.57
CA VAL A 70 -11.04 -2.83 12.41
C VAL A 70 -9.73 -2.13 12.78
N ARG A 71 -8.91 -2.81 13.57
CA ARG A 71 -7.57 -2.35 13.95
C ARG A 71 -6.51 -3.05 13.12
N GLY A 72 -5.43 -2.33 12.82
CA GLY A 72 -4.30 -2.83 12.07
C GLY A 72 -2.98 -2.24 12.52
N THR A 73 -1.90 -2.68 11.88
CA THR A 73 -0.56 -2.13 12.07
C THR A 73 0.09 -1.97 10.71
N VAL A 74 0.57 -0.77 10.43
CA VAL A 74 1.31 -0.45 9.21
C VAL A 74 2.80 -0.44 9.51
N ARG A 75 3.63 -0.91 8.58
CA ARG A 75 5.09 -1.00 8.72
C ARG A 75 5.75 -0.31 7.54
N LEU A 76 6.69 0.59 7.82
CA LEU A 76 7.56 1.18 6.80
C LEU A 76 8.76 0.28 6.50
N GLY A 77 9.26 -0.43 7.52
CA GLY A 77 10.54 -1.15 7.46
C GLY A 77 11.67 -0.39 8.16
N ALA A 78 12.90 -0.86 7.97
CA ALA A 78 14.09 -0.20 8.52
C ALA A 78 14.54 0.94 7.59
N PRO A 79 14.75 2.17 8.09
CA PRO A 79 15.37 3.23 7.31
C PRO A 79 16.77 2.86 6.83
N GLY A 80 17.18 3.42 5.70
CA GLY A 80 18.55 3.29 5.21
C GLY A 80 19.57 3.96 6.15
N PRO A 81 20.85 3.56 6.12
CA PRO A 81 21.89 4.20 6.92
C PRO A 81 21.97 5.70 6.68
N GLY A 82 22.06 6.50 7.74
CA GLY A 82 22.17 7.96 7.65
C GLY A 82 20.86 8.70 7.41
N SER A 83 19.71 8.01 7.34
CA SER A 83 18.40 8.66 7.26
C SER A 83 18.06 9.43 8.53
N SER A 84 17.36 10.55 8.40
CA SER A 84 16.76 11.24 9.55
C SER A 84 15.76 10.34 10.28
N ARG A 85 15.65 10.54 11.60
CA ARG A 85 14.75 9.77 12.44
C ARG A 85 13.29 10.10 12.12
N VAL A 86 12.50 9.08 11.84
CA VAL A 86 11.04 9.19 11.83
C VAL A 86 10.53 9.36 13.25
N THR A 87 9.71 10.39 13.46
CA THR A 87 9.11 10.70 14.77
C THR A 87 7.59 10.71 14.75
N ARG A 88 6.98 10.78 13.56
CA ARG A 88 5.52 10.87 13.39
C ARG A 88 5.04 10.00 12.22
N VAL A 89 3.74 9.72 12.24
CA VAL A 89 3.01 9.12 11.11
C VAL A 89 1.77 9.96 10.85
N LYS A 90 1.42 10.13 9.57
CA LYS A 90 0.21 10.82 9.12
C LYS A 90 -0.54 9.96 8.13
N VAL A 91 -1.87 10.00 8.19
CA VAL A 91 -2.72 9.50 7.11
C VAL A 91 -2.79 10.57 6.04
N SER A 92 -2.19 10.32 4.88
CA SER A 92 -2.12 11.30 3.79
C SER A 92 -3.25 11.12 2.78
N ARG A 93 -3.74 9.89 2.60
CA ARG A 93 -4.86 9.57 1.71
C ARG A 93 -5.67 8.40 2.25
N VAL A 94 -6.99 8.48 2.11
CA VAL A 94 -7.91 7.36 2.32
C VAL A 94 -8.80 7.25 1.10
N THR A 95 -8.81 6.08 0.47
CA THR A 95 -9.75 5.75 -0.60
C THR A 95 -10.59 4.57 -0.15
N LYS A 96 -11.89 4.59 -0.48
CA LYS A 96 -12.82 3.51 -0.13
C LYS A 96 -13.57 3.06 -1.39
N VAL A 97 -13.85 1.77 -1.48
CA VAL A 97 -14.64 1.14 -2.53
C VAL A 97 -15.59 0.10 -1.91
N PRO A 98 -16.68 -0.29 -2.59
CA PRO A 98 -17.45 -1.46 -2.20
C PRO A 98 -16.55 -2.68 -1.97
N ALA A 99 -16.80 -3.47 -0.93
CA ALA A 99 -15.92 -4.58 -0.56
C ALA A 99 -15.72 -5.61 -1.69
N ALA A 100 -16.72 -5.77 -2.57
CA ALA A 100 -16.64 -6.66 -3.73
C ALA A 100 -15.65 -6.16 -4.81
N GLU A 101 -15.33 -4.87 -4.80
CA GLU A 101 -14.41 -4.21 -5.74
C GLU A 101 -13.04 -3.96 -5.10
N ALA A 102 -12.78 -4.57 -3.94
CA ALA A 102 -11.50 -4.43 -3.25
C ALA A 102 -10.34 -4.78 -4.21
N PRO A 103 -9.25 -3.98 -4.21
CA PRO A 103 -8.10 -4.29 -5.03
C PRO A 103 -7.59 -5.72 -4.75
N PRO A 104 -7.35 -6.52 -5.81
CA PRO A 104 -6.79 -7.85 -5.65
C PRO A 104 -5.40 -7.74 -5.01
N GLU A 105 -4.96 -8.82 -4.36
CA GLU A 105 -3.62 -8.86 -3.80
C GLU A 105 -2.55 -8.57 -4.86
N ALA A 106 -1.48 -7.90 -4.44
CA ALA A 106 -0.36 -7.61 -5.32
C ALA A 106 0.16 -8.93 -5.91
N GLY A 107 0.26 -9.00 -7.23
CA GLY A 107 0.70 -10.19 -7.96
C GLY A 107 -0.34 -11.29 -8.20
N ALA A 108 -1.54 -11.22 -7.61
CA ALA A 108 -2.59 -12.23 -7.81
C ALA A 108 -3.50 -11.87 -9.01
N CYS A 109 -3.51 -12.66 -10.08
CA CYS A 109 -4.46 -12.41 -11.18
C CYS A 109 -5.91 -12.71 -10.71
N PRO A 110 -6.88 -11.79 -10.90
CA PRO A 110 -8.28 -12.07 -10.56
C PRO A 110 -8.81 -13.30 -11.32
N PRO A 111 -9.88 -13.96 -10.83
CA PRO A 111 -10.49 -15.10 -11.53
C PRO A 111 -10.94 -14.78 -12.96
N SER A 112 -11.22 -13.51 -13.25
CA SER A 112 -11.56 -13.04 -14.60
C SER A 112 -10.40 -13.12 -15.60
N GLY A 113 -9.15 -13.34 -15.16
CA GLY A 113 -7.95 -13.34 -16.02
C GLY A 113 -7.48 -11.94 -16.45
N VAL A 114 -8.23 -10.90 -16.09
CA VAL A 114 -7.95 -9.51 -16.44
C VAL A 114 -7.98 -8.63 -15.21
N ARG A 115 -7.04 -7.69 -15.15
CA ARG A 115 -6.94 -6.68 -14.08
C ARG A 115 -7.08 -5.31 -14.71
N VAL A 116 -7.99 -4.50 -14.17
CA VAL A 116 -8.12 -3.09 -14.55
C VAL A 116 -7.70 -2.23 -13.37
N THR A 117 -6.82 -1.26 -13.62
CA THR A 117 -6.36 -0.29 -12.62
C THR A 117 -6.45 1.12 -13.19
N ALA A 118 -6.92 2.07 -12.38
CA ALA A 118 -6.75 3.49 -12.65
C ALA A 118 -5.36 3.94 -12.17
N ASP A 119 -4.75 4.89 -12.87
CA ASP A 119 -3.60 5.64 -12.34
C ASP A 119 -4.03 6.68 -11.30
N ASP A 120 -3.07 7.41 -10.73
CA ASP A 120 -3.34 8.46 -9.74
C ASP A 120 -4.11 9.68 -10.32
N GLY A 121 -4.30 9.71 -11.65
CA GLY A 121 -4.86 10.84 -12.39
C GLY A 121 -3.92 12.04 -12.48
N ASP A 122 -4.06 12.82 -13.55
CA ASP A 122 -3.43 14.13 -13.69
C ASP A 122 -4.53 15.19 -13.83
N ALA A 123 -4.32 16.33 -13.18
CA ALA A 123 -5.20 17.47 -13.26
C ALA A 123 -4.40 18.68 -13.76
N ALA A 124 -4.46 18.90 -15.07
CA ALA A 124 -3.91 20.09 -15.71
C ALA A 124 -5.03 20.89 -16.38
N MET A 125 -5.02 22.21 -16.18
CA MET A 125 -5.92 23.16 -16.86
C MET A 125 -7.42 22.90 -16.65
N GLY A 126 -7.83 22.47 -15.44
CA GLY A 126 -9.25 22.28 -15.10
C GLY A 126 -9.90 21.01 -15.64
N LEU A 127 -9.13 20.16 -16.31
CA LEU A 127 -9.55 18.81 -16.71
C LEU A 127 -9.02 17.79 -15.69
N ARG A 128 -9.85 16.78 -15.38
CA ARG A 128 -9.41 15.59 -14.63
C ARG A 128 -9.19 14.48 -15.65
N VAL A 129 -7.96 14.01 -15.77
CA VAL A 129 -7.61 12.88 -16.64
C VAL A 129 -7.22 11.71 -15.77
N VAL A 130 -7.78 10.54 -16.05
CA VAL A 130 -7.41 9.27 -15.42
C VAL A 130 -7.11 8.28 -16.52
N GLY A 131 -5.94 7.66 -16.47
CA GLY A 131 -5.58 6.55 -17.33
C GLY A 131 -6.12 5.24 -16.76
N LEU A 132 -6.78 4.45 -17.60
CA LEU A 132 -7.14 3.07 -17.26
C LEU A 132 -6.14 2.10 -17.91
N ARG A 133 -5.53 1.25 -17.09
CA ARG A 133 -4.66 0.16 -17.53
C ARG A 133 -5.41 -1.15 -17.40
N LEU A 134 -5.61 -1.83 -18.53
CA LEU A 134 -6.09 -3.19 -18.59
C LEU A 134 -4.90 -4.11 -18.83
N GLU A 135 -4.70 -5.07 -17.94
CA GLU A 135 -3.68 -6.10 -18.01
C GLU A 135 -4.36 -7.47 -18.16
N ASN A 136 -4.04 -8.19 -19.24
CA ASN A 136 -4.34 -9.61 -19.35
C ASN A 136 -3.24 -10.40 -18.64
N CYS A 137 -3.49 -10.78 -17.39
CA CYS A 137 -2.59 -11.63 -16.60
C CYS A 137 -2.98 -13.12 -16.66
N GLY A 138 -4.02 -13.44 -17.44
CA GLY A 138 -4.55 -14.78 -17.64
C GLY A 138 -3.87 -15.54 -18.79
N LYS A 139 -4.50 -16.64 -19.20
CA LYS A 139 -4.04 -17.50 -20.31
C LYS A 139 -4.94 -17.45 -21.54
N THR A 140 -6.03 -16.69 -21.46
CA THR A 140 -7.04 -16.57 -22.51
C THR A 140 -6.86 -15.25 -23.23
N ASP A 141 -7.07 -15.23 -24.55
CA ASP A 141 -7.07 -13.99 -25.33
C ASP A 141 -8.36 -13.20 -25.10
N TYR A 142 -8.26 -11.86 -25.07
CA TYR A 142 -9.40 -10.96 -24.94
C TYR A 142 -9.42 -9.97 -26.10
N ALA A 143 -10.50 -10.00 -26.88
CA ALA A 143 -10.79 -8.96 -27.86
C ALA A 143 -11.44 -7.77 -27.12
N LEU A 144 -10.91 -6.56 -27.37
CA LEU A 144 -11.46 -5.32 -26.84
C LEU A 144 -12.09 -4.54 -28.00
N ASP A 145 -13.34 -4.14 -27.83
CA ASP A 145 -14.07 -3.32 -28.79
C ASP A 145 -14.79 -2.17 -28.06
N GLY A 146 -14.79 -0.99 -28.68
CA GLY A 146 -15.41 0.22 -28.14
C GLY A 146 -14.62 0.93 -27.04
N TYR A 147 -15.36 1.67 -26.20
CA TYR A 147 -14.85 2.51 -25.11
C TYR A 147 -15.37 2.00 -23.76
N PRO A 148 -14.60 2.17 -22.67
CA PRO A 148 -15.07 1.82 -21.33
C PRO A 148 -16.30 2.67 -20.97
N GLN A 149 -17.30 2.02 -20.36
CA GLN A 149 -18.41 2.73 -19.70
C GLN A 149 -17.90 3.22 -18.35
N LEU A 150 -18.03 4.52 -18.10
CA LEU A 150 -17.55 5.17 -16.89
C LEU A 150 -18.73 5.75 -16.11
N GLU A 151 -18.73 5.52 -14.81
CA GLU A 151 -19.62 6.17 -13.85
C GLU A 151 -18.75 6.89 -12.83
N LEU A 152 -18.93 8.21 -12.71
CA LEU A 152 -18.20 9.01 -11.73
C LEU A 152 -18.94 8.96 -10.41
N LEU A 153 -18.23 8.56 -9.36
CA LEU A 153 -18.75 8.51 -8.00
C LEU A 153 -18.10 9.60 -7.14
N ASP A 154 -18.87 10.15 -6.22
CA ASP A 154 -18.38 11.09 -5.22
C ASP A 154 -17.76 10.39 -4.00
N GLY A 155 -17.38 11.18 -2.98
CA GLY A 155 -16.80 10.69 -1.74
C GLY A 155 -17.72 9.78 -0.92
N ASP A 156 -19.01 9.76 -1.21
CA ASP A 156 -20.00 8.88 -0.57
C ASP A 156 -20.42 7.71 -1.47
N LEU A 157 -19.70 7.51 -2.58
CA LEU A 157 -19.97 6.50 -3.59
C LEU A 157 -21.31 6.69 -4.30
N SER A 158 -21.81 7.94 -4.35
CA SER A 158 -23.01 8.30 -5.08
C SER A 158 -22.65 8.79 -6.49
N PRO A 159 -23.47 8.48 -7.52
CA PRO A 159 -23.23 8.97 -8.87
C PRO A 159 -23.23 10.50 -8.95
N VAL A 160 -22.19 11.05 -9.57
CA VAL A 160 -22.09 12.48 -9.87
C VAL A 160 -23.00 12.80 -11.04
N GLN A 161 -23.86 13.81 -10.86
CA GLN A 161 -24.80 14.27 -11.88
C GLN A 161 -24.25 15.49 -12.64
N GLY A 162 -24.61 15.61 -13.92
CA GLY A 162 -24.36 16.83 -14.71
C GLY A 162 -22.93 17.01 -15.23
N ILE A 163 -22.26 15.89 -15.55
CA ILE A 163 -20.98 15.88 -16.26
C ILE A 163 -21.14 16.12 -17.77
#